data_AF-A0A1Z8JI57-F1
#
_entry.id   AF-A0A1Z8JI57-F1
#
_cell.length_a   1.000
_cell.length_b   1.000
_cell.length_c   1.000
_cell.angle_alpha   90.00
_cell.angle_beta   90.00
_cell.angle_gamma   90.00
#
_symmetry.space_group_name_H-M   'P 1'
#
loop_
_entity.id
_entity.type
_entity.pdbx_description
1 polymer ?
#
loop_
_entity_poly.entity_id
_entity_poly.type
_entity_poly.pdbx_seq_one_letter_code
_entity_poly.pdbx_strand_id
1 'polypeptide(L)'
;MYLTPEKELYTIIQQYYSGKFQDIASLDLDVEFDFSNILYDIEAHFYKIRSLIELDDHTNASKLLAQLEDKIISNTPTNIDSKTSDLLVLDIKVLNSFIEFKSNGKVDAELLDSVDTEIPSLALVYKSIIQPDANISIASPDLDLEAFVFTLFSKDADNIDPKTISQFKKHYSDSLILDFAVSWLGLANTTLDSNTNDADSPINLKNSYYFFDELTSSSNTDSAKNLINLLACQLKLGNIPESIECIEKLDTLNVNPKWTYSLLINKIALNSLTSNSLERNRLIEELKNKFPNSPYVHDLNEKSELFDSIVESYN
;
A
#
# COMPACT_ATOMS: atom_id res chain seq x y z
N MET A 1 8.81 18.36 -1.04
CA MET A 1 9.57 18.86 0.13
C MET A 1 9.23 17.93 1.30
N TYR A 2 10.19 17.17 1.82
CA TYR A 2 9.93 16.25 2.92
C TYR A 2 9.85 17.04 4.23
N LEU A 3 8.64 17.37 4.68
CA LEU A 3 8.40 18.00 5.97
C LEU A 3 8.13 16.91 7.01
N THR A 4 8.77 16.98 8.18
CA THR A 4 8.37 16.13 9.32
C THR A 4 6.94 16.52 9.70
N PRO A 5 5.95 15.63 9.54
CA PRO A 5 4.55 15.99 9.74
C PRO A 5 4.28 16.34 11.20
N GLU A 6 3.38 17.29 11.43
CA GLU A 6 2.81 17.54 12.75
C GLU A 6 2.10 16.28 13.26
N LYS A 7 1.96 16.15 14.59
CA LYS A 7 1.37 14.96 15.25
C LYS A 7 0.02 14.56 14.65
N GLU A 8 -0.78 15.55 14.29
CA GLU A 8 -2.10 15.40 13.67
C GLU A 8 -1.99 14.75 12.28
N LEU A 9 -1.20 15.35 11.38
CA LEU A 9 -0.96 14.80 10.04
C LEU A 9 -0.31 13.41 10.11
N TYR A 10 0.65 13.22 11.02
CA TYR A 10 1.28 11.93 11.26
C TYR A 10 0.25 10.83 11.57
N THR A 11 -0.76 11.15 12.39
CA THR A 11 -1.85 10.21 12.74
C THR A 11 -2.68 9.84 11.51
N ILE A 12 -3.02 10.82 10.66
CA ILE A 12 -3.77 10.59 9.41
C ILE A 12 -2.98 9.71 8.45
N ILE A 13 -1.68 9.98 8.28
CA ILE A 13 -0.77 9.18 7.46
C ILE A 13 -0.73 7.73 7.97
N GLN A 14 -0.54 7.52 9.28
CA GLN A 14 -0.54 6.18 9.87
C GLN A 14 -1.86 5.42 9.64
N GLN A 15 -2.99 6.10 9.83
CA GLN A 15 -4.32 5.53 9.57
C GLN A 15 -4.48 5.13 8.11
N TYR A 16 -3.99 5.96 7.18
CA TYR A 16 -4.14 5.73 5.74
C TYR A 16 -3.40 4.46 5.31
N TYR A 17 -2.12 4.34 5.68
CA TYR A 17 -1.34 3.15 5.35
C TYR A 17 -1.76 1.91 6.14
N SER A 18 -2.41 2.08 7.29
CA SER A 18 -3.09 1.01 8.02
C SER A 18 -4.42 0.60 7.35
N GLY A 19 -4.89 1.31 6.33
CA GLY A 19 -6.13 0.97 5.62
C GLY A 19 -7.40 1.38 6.36
N LYS A 20 -7.33 2.32 7.30
CA LYS A 20 -8.49 2.88 8.03
C LYS A 20 -9.17 4.00 7.23
N PHE A 21 -9.46 3.72 5.96
CA PHE A 21 -10.00 4.71 5.02
C PHE A 21 -11.34 5.29 5.47
N GLN A 22 -12.21 4.47 6.07
CA GLN A 22 -13.52 4.93 6.56
C GLN A 22 -13.38 5.91 7.74
N ASP A 23 -12.42 5.67 8.63
CA ASP A 23 -12.15 6.54 9.77
C ASP A 23 -11.71 7.92 9.27
N ILE A 24 -10.76 7.96 8.33
CA ILE A 24 -10.27 9.21 7.73
C ILE A 24 -11.37 9.94 6.94
N ALA A 25 -12.14 9.21 6.13
CA ALA A 25 -13.24 9.80 5.35
C ALA A 25 -14.29 10.49 6.24
N SER A 26 -14.42 10.05 7.49
CA SER A 26 -15.39 10.55 8.45
C SER A 26 -14.89 11.75 9.27
N LEU A 27 -13.58 12.06 9.25
CA LEU A 27 -12.99 13.18 10.00
C LEU A 27 -13.48 14.52 9.47
N ASP A 28 -13.82 15.46 10.35
CA ASP A 28 -14.00 16.86 9.98
C ASP A 28 -12.68 17.63 10.14
N LEU A 29 -11.88 17.67 9.06
CA LEU A 29 -10.52 18.24 9.10
C LEU A 29 -10.49 19.74 9.43
N ASP A 30 -11.55 20.49 9.14
CA ASP A 30 -11.60 21.93 9.41
C ASP A 30 -12.03 22.24 10.86
N VAL A 31 -12.53 21.25 11.61
CA VAL A 31 -13.07 21.43 12.97
C VAL A 31 -12.27 20.65 14.01
N GLU A 32 -11.85 19.42 13.68
CA GLU A 32 -11.19 18.50 14.61
C GLU A 32 -9.68 18.73 14.70
N PHE A 33 -9.09 19.47 13.77
CA PHE A 33 -7.65 19.66 13.62
C PHE A 33 -7.29 21.14 13.47
N ASP A 34 -6.13 21.51 14.00
CA ASP A 34 -5.59 22.88 13.93
C ASP A 34 -4.14 22.82 13.46
N PHE A 35 -3.98 22.71 12.14
CA PHE A 35 -2.67 22.62 11.51
C PHE A 35 -1.95 23.97 11.55
N SER A 36 -0.71 23.98 12.05
CA SER A 36 0.05 25.23 12.14
C SER A 36 0.57 25.73 10.78
N ASN A 37 0.53 24.85 9.77
CA ASN A 37 0.95 25.12 8.41
C ASN A 37 -0.13 24.68 7.40
N ILE A 38 -0.51 25.58 6.50
CA ILE A 38 -1.48 25.33 5.43
C ILE A 38 -1.12 24.12 4.55
N LEU A 39 0.17 23.81 4.39
CA LEU A 39 0.60 22.65 3.61
C LEU A 39 0.27 21.32 4.32
N TYR A 40 0.27 21.27 5.65
CA TYR A 40 -0.14 20.06 6.39
C TYR A 40 -1.64 19.84 6.33
N ASP A 41 -2.40 20.93 6.39
CA ASP A 41 -3.83 20.92 6.18
C ASP A 41 -4.20 20.43 4.77
N ILE A 42 -3.53 20.94 3.74
CA ILE A 42 -3.71 20.48 2.35
C ILE A 42 -3.36 18.98 2.22
N GLU A 43 -2.25 18.55 2.79
CA GLU A 43 -1.83 17.14 2.77
C GLU A 43 -2.85 16.22 3.47
N ALA A 44 -3.37 16.63 4.62
CA ALA A 44 -4.43 15.90 5.32
C ALA A 44 -5.70 15.75 4.44
N HIS A 45 -6.07 16.81 3.72
CA HIS A 45 -7.17 16.77 2.76
C HIS A 45 -6.89 15.81 1.60
N PHE A 46 -5.66 15.75 1.08
CA PHE A 46 -5.29 14.74 0.08
C PHE A 46 -5.48 13.31 0.61
N TYR A 47 -5.06 12.98 1.84
CA TYR A 47 -5.29 11.66 2.42
C TYR A 47 -6.77 11.33 2.60
N LYS A 48 -7.60 12.32 2.98
CA LYS A 48 -9.05 12.15 3.06
C LYS A 48 -9.67 11.89 1.69
N ILE A 49 -9.28 12.64 0.68
CA ILE A 49 -9.73 12.46 -0.71
C ILE A 49 -9.33 11.08 -1.22
N ARG A 50 -8.07 10.68 -1.03
CA ARG A 50 -7.56 9.36 -1.43
C ARG A 50 -8.29 8.23 -0.68
N SER A 51 -8.64 8.43 0.59
CA SER A 51 -9.46 7.48 1.36
C SER A 51 -10.86 7.32 0.77
N LEU A 52 -11.49 8.39 0.29
CA LEU A 52 -12.78 8.33 -0.41
C LEU A 52 -12.66 7.58 -1.74
N ILE A 53 -11.58 7.82 -2.50
CA ILE A 53 -11.29 7.06 -3.73
C ILE A 53 -11.14 5.56 -3.42
N GLU A 54 -10.42 5.22 -2.35
CA GLU A 54 -10.25 3.83 -1.88
C GLU A 54 -11.54 3.16 -1.37
N LEU A 55 -12.59 3.95 -1.13
CA LEU A 55 -13.93 3.51 -0.74
C LEU A 55 -14.93 3.60 -1.92
N ASP A 56 -14.45 3.88 -3.13
CA ASP A 56 -15.24 4.09 -4.34
C ASP A 56 -16.25 5.26 -4.24
N ASP A 57 -16.06 6.20 -3.30
CA ASP A 57 -16.87 7.42 -3.15
C ASP A 57 -16.29 8.56 -3.99
N HIS A 58 -16.33 8.35 -5.31
CA HIS A 58 -15.80 9.28 -6.30
C HIS A 58 -16.53 10.64 -6.31
N THR A 59 -17.81 10.67 -5.93
CA THR A 59 -18.61 11.91 -5.96
C THR A 59 -18.14 12.87 -4.86
N ASN A 60 -17.97 12.38 -3.63
CA ASN A 60 -17.47 13.23 -2.55
C ASN A 60 -15.99 13.55 -2.73
N ALA A 61 -15.19 12.62 -3.27
CA ALA A 61 -13.78 12.88 -3.60
C ALA A 61 -13.62 14.05 -4.59
N SER A 62 -14.35 14.06 -5.71
CA SER A 62 -14.29 15.17 -6.69
C SER A 62 -14.79 16.49 -6.10
N LYS A 63 -15.82 16.46 -5.23
CA LYS A 63 -16.30 17.68 -4.56
C LYS A 63 -15.23 18.27 -3.64
N LEU A 64 -14.56 17.44 -2.83
CA LEU A 64 -13.48 17.89 -1.95
C LEU A 64 -12.26 18.38 -2.73
N LEU A 65 -11.93 17.75 -3.87
CA LEU A 65 -10.85 18.22 -4.76
C LEU A 65 -11.10 19.65 -5.25
N ALA A 66 -12.31 19.95 -5.71
CA ALA A 66 -12.65 21.31 -6.15
C ALA A 66 -12.54 22.33 -5.02
N GLN A 67 -12.98 21.97 -3.81
CA GLN A 67 -12.85 22.84 -2.62
C GLN A 67 -11.38 23.05 -2.23
N LEU A 68 -10.56 22.01 -2.32
CA LEU A 68 -9.13 22.08 -2.04
C LEU A 68 -8.39 22.95 -3.06
N GLU A 69 -8.77 22.87 -4.35
CA GLU A 69 -8.24 23.72 -5.41
C GLU A 69 -8.50 25.21 -5.12
N ASP A 70 -9.74 25.56 -4.77
CA ASP A 70 -10.12 26.92 -4.37
C ASP A 70 -9.30 27.41 -3.16
N LYS A 71 -9.09 26.52 -2.17
CA LYS A 71 -8.28 26.80 -0.97
C LYS A 71 -6.83 27.08 -1.33
N ILE A 72 -6.21 26.26 -2.18
CA ILE A 72 -4.82 26.46 -2.68
C ILE A 72 -4.71 27.80 -3.42
N ILE A 73 -5.61 28.07 -4.37
CA ILE A 73 -5.59 29.30 -5.17
C ILE A 73 -5.74 30.54 -4.27
N SER A 74 -6.68 30.53 -3.32
CA SER A 74 -6.91 31.65 -2.41
C SER A 74 -5.72 31.97 -1.48
N ASN A 75 -4.87 30.97 -1.22
CA ASN A 75 -3.68 31.10 -0.38
C ASN A 75 -2.41 31.41 -1.20
N THR A 76 -2.52 31.48 -2.53
CA THR A 76 -1.40 31.78 -3.43
C THR A 76 -1.39 33.27 -3.82
N PRO A 77 -0.25 33.98 -3.77
CA PRO A 77 1.09 33.53 -3.36
C PRO A 77 1.40 33.78 -1.86
N THR A 78 0.38 34.12 -1.06
CA THR A 78 0.58 34.67 0.29
C THR A 78 1.12 33.64 1.29
N ASN A 79 0.43 32.51 1.41
CA ASN A 79 0.77 31.44 2.35
C ASN A 79 1.42 30.25 1.63
N ILE A 80 1.28 30.17 0.30
CA ILE A 80 1.83 29.13 -0.58
C ILE A 80 2.51 29.84 -1.74
N ASP A 81 3.78 29.53 -2.03
CA ASP A 81 4.44 30.11 -3.20
C ASP A 81 3.87 29.54 -4.51
N SER A 82 3.98 30.29 -5.60
CA SER A 82 3.39 29.89 -6.89
C SER A 82 3.89 28.54 -7.40
N LYS A 83 5.17 28.20 -7.19
CA LYS A 83 5.72 26.93 -7.66
C LYS A 83 5.12 25.75 -6.90
N THR A 84 4.97 25.87 -5.58
CA THR A 84 4.30 24.85 -4.77
C THR A 84 2.82 24.76 -5.14
N SER A 85 2.15 25.88 -5.34
CA SER A 85 0.75 25.93 -5.79
C SER A 85 0.53 25.20 -7.11
N ASP A 86 1.39 25.44 -8.11
CA ASP A 86 1.33 24.78 -9.42
C ASP A 86 1.45 23.24 -9.31
N LEU A 87 2.30 22.75 -8.40
CA LEU A 87 2.44 21.32 -8.13
C LEU A 87 1.18 20.72 -7.48
N LEU A 88 0.61 21.38 -6.48
CA LEU A 88 -0.59 20.90 -5.79
C LEU A 88 -1.82 20.90 -6.72
N VAL A 89 -1.93 21.90 -7.59
CA VAL A 89 -2.99 21.95 -8.63
C VAL A 89 -2.79 20.84 -9.66
N LEU A 90 -1.54 20.51 -10.02
CA LEU A 90 -1.26 19.33 -10.86
C LEU A 90 -1.70 18.04 -10.18
N ASP A 91 -1.42 17.85 -8.88
CA ASP A 91 -1.87 16.66 -8.13
C ASP A 91 -3.40 16.55 -8.09
N ILE A 92 -4.12 17.68 -7.97
CA ILE A 92 -5.58 17.71 -8.09
C ILE A 92 -6.03 17.25 -9.49
N LYS A 93 -5.39 17.75 -10.56
CA LYS A 93 -5.69 17.30 -11.94
C LYS A 93 -5.46 15.80 -12.10
N VAL A 94 -4.38 15.27 -11.53
CA VAL A 94 -4.06 13.84 -11.57
C VAL A 94 -5.12 13.02 -10.84
N LEU A 95 -5.50 13.40 -9.63
CA LEU A 95 -6.54 12.69 -8.86
C LEU A 95 -7.91 12.74 -9.54
N ASN A 96 -8.29 13.88 -10.13
CA ASN A 96 -9.52 13.96 -10.93
C ASN A 96 -9.46 13.01 -12.14
N SER A 97 -8.32 12.95 -12.85
CA SER A 97 -8.12 12.03 -13.98
C SER A 97 -8.21 10.56 -13.53
N PHE A 98 -7.64 10.24 -12.37
CA PHE A 98 -7.73 8.90 -11.78
C PHE A 98 -9.17 8.53 -11.39
N ILE A 99 -9.94 9.48 -10.84
CA ILE A 99 -11.36 9.30 -10.54
C ILE A 99 -12.17 9.04 -11.81
N GLU A 100 -11.94 9.80 -12.89
CA GLU A 100 -12.60 9.57 -14.18
C GLU A 100 -12.28 8.16 -14.71
N PHE A 101 -11.01 7.78 -14.71
CA PHE A 101 -10.56 6.45 -15.11
C PHE A 101 -11.25 5.35 -14.30
N LYS A 102 -11.28 5.46 -12.97
CA LYS A 102 -11.93 4.49 -12.08
C LYS A 102 -13.45 4.43 -12.26
N SER A 103 -14.08 5.55 -12.60
CA SER A 103 -15.55 5.65 -12.71
C SER A 103 -16.08 5.16 -14.06
N ASN A 104 -15.38 5.47 -15.16
CA ASN A 104 -15.90 5.22 -16.51
C ASN A 104 -14.84 4.81 -17.54
N GLY A 105 -13.59 4.56 -17.11
CA GLY A 105 -12.49 4.15 -17.99
C GLY A 105 -11.93 5.26 -18.87
N LYS A 106 -12.34 6.52 -18.68
CA LYS A 106 -11.79 7.66 -19.43
C LYS A 106 -10.37 7.95 -18.99
N VAL A 107 -9.47 8.07 -19.96
CA VAL A 107 -8.05 8.36 -19.76
C VAL A 107 -7.75 9.78 -20.23
N ASP A 108 -7.13 10.59 -19.37
CA ASP A 108 -6.55 11.89 -19.77
C ASP A 108 -5.24 11.70 -20.55
N ALA A 109 -5.34 11.63 -21.88
CA ALA A 109 -4.18 11.45 -22.76
C ALA A 109 -3.21 12.65 -22.73
N GLU A 110 -3.73 13.88 -22.57
CA GLU A 110 -2.90 15.09 -22.52
C GLU A 110 -2.02 15.08 -21.26
N LEU A 111 -2.60 14.70 -20.11
CA LEU A 111 -1.85 14.51 -18.89
C LEU A 111 -0.75 13.45 -19.07
N LEU A 112 -1.08 12.28 -19.63
CA LEU A 112 -0.11 11.20 -19.83
C LEU A 112 1.09 11.59 -20.71
N ASP A 113 0.84 12.37 -21.77
CA ASP A 113 1.88 12.85 -22.69
C ASP A 113 2.77 13.91 -22.04
N SER A 114 2.24 14.66 -21.06
CA SER A 114 2.97 15.73 -20.35
C SER A 114 3.81 15.26 -19.16
N VAL A 115 3.61 14.03 -18.68
CA VAL A 115 4.28 13.48 -17.49
C VAL A 115 5.78 13.30 -17.74
N ASP A 116 6.59 13.95 -16.90
CA ASP A 116 8.02 13.68 -16.77
C ASP A 116 8.24 12.26 -16.20
N THR A 117 8.99 11.44 -16.94
CA THR A 117 9.28 10.05 -16.58
C THR A 117 10.55 9.87 -15.75
N GLU A 118 11.29 10.94 -15.49
CA GLU A 118 12.54 10.94 -14.72
C GLU A 118 12.32 11.38 -13.26
N ILE A 119 11.24 12.12 -13.00
CA ILE A 119 10.91 12.70 -11.71
C ILE A 119 9.74 11.95 -11.05
N PRO A 120 9.94 11.36 -9.85
CA PRO A 120 8.84 10.82 -9.06
C PRO A 120 7.77 11.87 -8.80
N SER A 121 6.53 11.53 -9.14
CA SER A 121 5.35 12.36 -8.92
C SER A 121 4.09 11.50 -8.94
N LEU A 122 3.00 12.02 -8.38
CA LEU A 122 1.69 11.38 -8.50
C LEU A 122 1.26 11.20 -9.97
N ALA A 123 1.64 12.14 -10.85
CA ALA A 123 1.40 12.03 -12.28
C ALA A 123 2.12 10.83 -12.92
N LEU A 124 3.35 10.54 -12.48
CA LEU A 124 4.10 9.35 -12.90
C LEU A 124 3.46 8.06 -12.38
N VAL A 125 2.96 8.05 -11.14
CA VAL A 125 2.19 6.93 -10.57
C VAL A 125 0.94 6.68 -11.43
N TYR A 126 0.17 7.72 -11.73
CA TYR A 126 -0.99 7.61 -12.63
C TYR A 126 -0.61 7.02 -13.99
N LYS A 127 0.46 7.54 -14.63
CA LYS A 127 0.96 7.01 -15.90
C LYS A 127 1.32 5.54 -15.82
N SER A 128 1.99 5.11 -14.76
CA SER A 128 2.37 3.70 -14.58
C SER A 128 1.16 2.76 -14.41
N ILE A 129 0.05 3.24 -13.85
CA ILE A 129 -1.18 2.46 -13.72
C ILE A 129 -1.86 2.30 -15.09
N ILE A 130 -1.91 3.37 -15.89
CA ILE A 130 -2.56 3.35 -17.20
C ILE A 130 -1.69 2.66 -18.27
N GLN A 131 -0.37 2.82 -18.16
CA GLN A 131 0.64 2.33 -19.10
C GLN A 131 1.72 1.53 -18.35
N PRO A 132 1.41 0.29 -17.90
CA PRO A 132 2.33 -0.51 -17.06
C PRO A 132 3.68 -0.82 -17.73
N ASP A 133 3.70 -0.89 -19.07
CA ASP A 133 4.91 -1.17 -19.87
C ASP A 133 5.80 0.07 -20.11
N ALA A 134 5.41 1.25 -19.62
CA ALA A 134 6.21 2.46 -19.80
C ALA A 134 7.60 2.29 -19.15
N ASN A 135 8.65 2.70 -19.87
CA ASN A 135 10.01 2.70 -19.37
C ASN A 135 10.22 3.91 -18.45
N ILE A 136 10.31 3.67 -17.15
CA ILE A 136 10.41 4.70 -16.12
C ILE A 136 11.81 4.62 -15.52
N SER A 137 12.57 5.72 -15.58
CA SER A 137 13.93 5.81 -15.05
C SER A 137 13.90 6.64 -13.79
N ILE A 138 14.09 6.01 -12.62
CA ILE A 138 14.03 6.73 -11.35
C ILE A 138 15.42 7.27 -11.00
N ALA A 139 15.61 8.59 -11.06
CA ALA A 139 16.90 9.21 -10.81
C ALA A 139 17.18 9.56 -9.33
N SER A 140 16.14 9.92 -8.55
CA SER A 140 16.28 10.30 -7.13
C SER A 140 14.92 10.37 -6.39
N PRO A 141 14.83 10.06 -5.08
CA PRO A 141 13.63 10.26 -4.24
C PRO A 141 13.33 11.72 -3.85
N ASP A 142 14.18 12.69 -4.21
CA ASP A 142 14.21 14.05 -3.63
C ASP A 142 12.91 14.87 -3.76
N LEU A 143 12.00 14.49 -4.65
CA LEU A 143 10.80 15.28 -4.98
C LEU A 143 9.52 14.70 -4.36
N ASP A 144 9.34 13.39 -4.44
CA ASP A 144 8.16 12.69 -3.91
C ASP A 144 8.55 11.26 -3.50
N LEU A 145 8.70 11.06 -2.18
CA LEU A 145 9.11 9.77 -1.61
C LEU A 145 8.04 8.68 -1.82
N GLU A 146 6.75 9.06 -1.80
CA GLU A 146 5.68 8.08 -1.99
C GLU A 146 5.67 7.55 -3.42
N ALA A 147 5.70 8.46 -4.39
CA ALA A 147 5.77 8.09 -5.80
C ALA A 147 7.06 7.29 -6.11
N PHE A 148 8.18 7.66 -5.47
CA PHE A 148 9.43 6.93 -5.59
C PHE A 148 9.29 5.49 -5.08
N VAL A 149 8.77 5.30 -3.86
CA VAL A 149 8.58 3.98 -3.25
C VAL A 149 7.62 3.12 -4.09
N PHE A 150 6.51 3.71 -4.55
CA PHE A 150 5.58 3.02 -5.43
C PHE A 150 6.27 2.53 -6.71
N THR A 151 7.02 3.42 -7.37
CA THR A 151 7.67 3.09 -8.64
C THR A 151 8.73 2.02 -8.45
N LEU A 152 9.54 2.11 -7.38
CA LEU A 152 10.52 1.09 -7.00
C LEU A 152 9.87 -0.29 -6.84
N PHE A 153 8.74 -0.36 -6.13
CA PHE A 153 8.06 -1.63 -5.87
C PHE A 153 7.35 -2.18 -7.11
N SER A 154 6.79 -1.30 -7.95
CA SER A 154 6.09 -1.71 -9.16
C SER A 154 7.00 -2.34 -10.23
N LYS A 155 8.28 -1.98 -10.26
CA LYS A 155 9.22 -2.42 -11.30
C LYS A 155 10.19 -3.50 -10.87
N ASP A 156 10.62 -3.49 -9.60
CA ASP A 156 11.74 -4.33 -9.19
C ASP A 156 11.64 -4.84 -7.74
N ALA A 157 10.42 -5.12 -7.24
CA ALA A 157 10.20 -5.56 -5.86
C ALA A 157 11.10 -6.73 -5.43
N ASP A 158 11.42 -7.65 -6.34
CA ASP A 158 12.21 -8.86 -6.06
C ASP A 158 13.72 -8.63 -6.06
N ASN A 159 14.24 -7.53 -6.64
CA ASN A 159 15.69 -7.26 -6.70
C ASN A 159 16.11 -5.96 -5.99
N ILE A 160 15.28 -5.44 -5.08
CA ILE A 160 15.63 -4.26 -4.28
C ILE A 160 16.86 -4.57 -3.40
N ASP A 161 17.97 -3.85 -3.65
CA ASP A 161 19.17 -3.94 -2.81
C ASP A 161 18.89 -3.40 -1.39
N PRO A 162 19.07 -4.20 -0.32
CA PRO A 162 18.92 -3.75 1.06
C PRO A 162 19.77 -2.53 1.43
N LYS A 163 20.91 -2.31 0.74
CA LYS A 163 21.75 -1.12 0.95
C LYS A 163 21.07 0.16 0.48
N THR A 164 20.35 0.11 -0.63
CA THR A 164 19.57 1.23 -1.16
C THR A 164 18.49 1.66 -0.15
N ILE A 165 17.78 0.68 0.41
CA ILE A 165 16.79 0.92 1.46
C ILE A 165 17.43 1.47 2.75
N SER A 166 18.59 0.95 3.14
CA SER A 166 19.33 1.45 4.31
C SER A 166 19.75 2.92 4.15
N GLN A 167 20.18 3.31 2.94
CA GLN A 167 20.52 4.70 2.62
C GLN A 167 19.28 5.60 2.68
N PHE A 168 18.14 5.15 2.15
CA PHE A 168 16.90 5.90 2.27
C PHE A 168 16.44 6.04 3.70
N LYS A 169 16.52 4.99 4.53
CA LYS A 169 16.17 5.09 5.96
C LYS A 169 17.06 6.09 6.70
N LYS A 170 18.33 6.20 6.31
CA LYS A 170 19.22 7.20 6.90
C LYS A 170 18.87 8.63 6.47
N HIS A 171 18.40 8.82 5.23
CA HIS A 171 18.05 10.13 4.70
C HIS A 171 16.64 10.59 5.12
N TYR A 172 15.69 9.66 5.21
CA TYR A 172 14.29 9.87 5.55
C TYR A 172 13.93 9.11 6.84
N SER A 173 14.67 9.37 7.92
CA SER A 173 14.56 8.59 9.17
C SER A 173 13.18 8.61 9.81
N ASP A 174 12.42 9.69 9.60
CA ASP A 174 11.10 9.90 10.20
C ASP A 174 9.97 9.54 9.22
N SER A 175 10.27 8.75 8.18
CA SER A 175 9.31 8.40 7.15
C SER A 175 8.50 7.15 7.45
N LEU A 176 7.24 7.39 7.83
CA LEU A 176 6.22 6.35 7.93
C LEU A 176 6.07 5.55 6.65
N ILE A 177 6.03 6.23 5.50
CA ILE A 177 5.87 5.57 4.19
C ILE A 177 6.98 4.56 3.98
N LEU A 178 8.22 4.97 4.30
CA LEU A 178 9.37 4.09 4.21
C LEU A 178 9.32 2.96 5.24
N ASP A 179 8.87 3.20 6.47
CA ASP A 179 8.70 2.14 7.47
C ASP A 179 7.68 1.07 7.04
N PHE A 180 6.55 1.49 6.49
CA PHE A 180 5.57 0.57 5.88
C PHE A 180 6.18 -0.19 4.71
N ALA A 181 6.86 0.51 3.80
CA ALA A 181 7.48 -0.06 2.62
C ALA A 181 8.51 -1.14 2.98
N VAL A 182 9.42 -0.84 3.91
CA VAL A 182 10.44 -1.78 4.39
C VAL A 182 9.82 -3.00 5.06
N SER A 183 8.75 -2.80 5.82
CA SER A 183 8.04 -3.89 6.50
C SER A 183 7.28 -4.79 5.52
N TRP A 184 6.74 -4.24 4.43
CA TRP A 184 6.15 -5.06 3.36
C TRP A 184 7.21 -5.85 2.60
N LEU A 185 8.38 -5.27 2.32
CA LEU A 185 9.49 -6.01 1.71
C LEU A 185 10.00 -7.13 2.61
N GLY A 186 10.15 -6.86 3.92
CA GLY A 186 10.60 -7.86 4.87
C GLY A 186 9.60 -9.01 5.02
N LEU A 187 8.30 -8.73 4.87
CA LEU A 187 7.26 -9.75 4.78
C LEU A 187 7.30 -10.54 3.47
N ALA A 188 7.50 -9.85 2.33
CA ALA A 188 7.56 -10.46 1.00
C ALA A 188 8.78 -11.38 0.85
N ASN A 189 9.91 -11.03 1.49
CA ASN A 189 11.14 -11.79 1.42
C ASN A 189 10.91 -13.27 1.77
N THR A 190 11.23 -14.16 0.83
CA THR A 190 11.06 -15.62 0.94
C THR A 190 12.32 -16.31 1.42
N THR A 191 13.48 -15.65 1.38
CA THR A 191 14.72 -16.21 1.93
C THR A 191 14.69 -16.05 3.43
N LEU A 192 14.21 -17.07 4.12
CA LEU A 192 14.56 -17.38 5.51
C LEU A 192 16.04 -17.77 5.58
N ASP A 193 16.96 -16.94 5.08
CA ASP A 193 18.39 -17.25 5.19
C ASP A 193 18.88 -16.80 6.56
N SER A 194 18.53 -17.59 7.56
CA SER A 194 19.12 -17.55 8.90
C SER A 194 20.64 -17.78 8.88
N ASN A 195 21.25 -18.07 7.72
CA ASN A 195 22.68 -18.32 7.57
C ASN A 195 23.44 -17.21 6.83
N THR A 196 22.77 -16.20 6.29
CA THR A 196 23.43 -14.91 6.03
C THR A 196 23.37 -14.10 7.31
N ASN A 197 24.52 -13.69 7.82
CA ASN A 197 24.70 -12.82 8.98
C ASN A 197 24.16 -11.40 8.74
N ASP A 198 22.91 -11.27 8.30
CA ASP A 198 22.26 -9.99 8.00
C ASP A 198 21.06 -9.77 8.93
N ALA A 199 21.22 -10.18 10.20
CA ALA A 199 20.32 -9.76 11.28
C ALA A 199 20.23 -8.23 11.40
N ASP A 200 21.21 -7.51 10.83
CA ASP A 200 21.28 -6.06 10.72
C ASP A 200 20.59 -5.51 9.45
N SER A 201 20.09 -6.36 8.54
CA SER A 201 19.33 -5.90 7.38
C SER A 201 18.03 -5.24 7.82
N PRO A 202 17.71 -4.04 7.32
CA PRO A 202 16.42 -3.40 7.60
C PRO A 202 15.25 -4.22 7.04
N ILE A 203 15.46 -4.97 5.95
CA ILE A 203 14.45 -5.77 5.26
C ILE A 203 14.52 -7.20 5.78
N ASN A 204 13.81 -7.47 6.87
CA ASN A 204 13.70 -8.83 7.39
C ASN A 204 12.34 -9.10 8.02
N LEU A 205 12.00 -10.39 8.12
CA LEU A 205 10.71 -10.87 8.62
C LEU A 205 10.48 -10.49 10.10
N LYS A 206 11.53 -10.48 10.93
CA LYS A 206 11.42 -10.15 12.36
C LYS A 206 11.10 -8.67 12.59
N ASN A 207 11.72 -7.76 11.83
CA ASN A 207 11.40 -6.34 11.84
C ASN A 207 9.95 -6.10 11.38
N SER A 208 9.54 -6.80 10.32
CA SER A 208 8.17 -6.73 9.80
C SER A 208 7.16 -7.20 10.83
N TYR A 209 7.45 -8.31 11.51
CA TYR A 209 6.65 -8.82 12.63
C TYR A 209 6.47 -7.75 13.71
N TYR A 210 7.56 -7.17 14.24
CA TYR A 210 7.45 -6.17 15.31
C TYR A 210 6.70 -4.91 14.86
N PHE A 211 6.92 -4.48 13.63
CA PHE A 211 6.22 -3.33 13.08
C PHE A 211 4.71 -3.57 13.01
N PHE A 212 4.26 -4.69 12.45
CA PHE A 212 2.83 -4.99 12.39
C PHE A 212 2.22 -5.32 13.76
N ASP A 213 2.99 -5.94 14.66
CA ASP A 213 2.59 -6.19 16.04
C ASP A 213 2.31 -4.86 16.78
N GLU A 214 3.21 -3.89 16.67
CA GLU A 214 3.05 -2.55 17.20
C GLU A 214 1.81 -1.85 16.62
N LEU A 215 1.63 -1.91 15.29
CA LEU A 215 0.47 -1.28 14.63
C LEU A 215 -0.86 -1.93 15.06
N THR A 216 -0.91 -3.23 15.29
CA THR A 216 -2.14 -3.91 15.76
C THR A 216 -2.43 -3.70 17.25
N SER A 217 -1.44 -3.19 17.99
CA SER A 217 -1.56 -2.88 19.43
C SER A 217 -2.09 -1.45 19.69
N SER A 218 -2.10 -0.58 18.68
CA SER A 218 -2.57 0.81 18.79
C SER A 218 -3.96 0.99 18.18
N SER A 219 -4.89 1.64 18.88
CA SER A 219 -6.26 1.87 18.41
C SER A 219 -6.34 2.65 17.08
N ASN A 220 -5.36 3.52 16.82
CA ASN A 220 -5.32 4.34 15.61
C ASN A 220 -4.90 3.53 14.38
N THR A 221 -4.26 2.39 14.54
CA THR A 221 -3.67 1.61 13.45
C THR A 221 -4.16 0.16 13.42
N ASP A 222 -4.84 -0.29 14.48
CA ASP A 222 -5.49 -1.60 14.54
C ASP A 222 -6.55 -1.71 13.45
N SER A 223 -6.33 -2.63 12.51
CA SER A 223 -7.07 -2.74 11.27
C SER A 223 -6.94 -4.15 10.71
N ALA A 224 -7.93 -4.55 9.90
CA ALA A 224 -7.87 -5.84 9.21
C ALA A 224 -6.61 -5.97 8.33
N LYS A 225 -6.17 -4.88 7.68
CA LYS A 225 -4.96 -4.88 6.84
C LYS A 225 -3.70 -5.23 7.66
N ASN A 226 -3.46 -4.52 8.76
CA ASN A 226 -2.28 -4.76 9.58
C ASN A 226 -2.32 -6.13 10.26
N LEU A 227 -3.51 -6.57 10.68
CA LEU A 227 -3.69 -7.89 11.27
C LEU A 227 -3.47 -9.03 10.27
N ILE A 228 -3.85 -8.85 8.99
CA ILE A 228 -3.52 -9.81 7.92
C ILE A 228 -2.01 -9.86 7.67
N ASN A 229 -1.31 -8.73 7.73
CA ASN A 229 0.16 -8.70 7.62
C ASN A 229 0.83 -9.37 8.82
N LEU A 230 0.34 -9.13 10.04
CA LEU A 230 0.83 -9.79 11.25
C LEU A 230 0.60 -11.31 11.19
N LEU A 231 -0.59 -11.74 10.76
CA LEU A 231 -0.91 -13.14 10.52
C LEU A 231 0.09 -13.78 9.53
N ALA A 232 0.39 -13.11 8.42
CA ALA A 232 1.37 -13.60 7.47
C ALA A 232 2.78 -13.72 8.08
N CYS A 233 3.18 -12.76 8.94
CA CYS A 233 4.44 -12.84 9.68
C CYS A 233 4.46 -14.05 10.63
N GLN A 234 3.41 -14.24 11.43
CA GLN A 234 3.32 -15.32 12.40
C GLN A 234 3.32 -16.70 11.72
N LEU A 235 2.61 -16.85 10.60
CA LEU A 235 2.64 -18.08 9.80
C LEU A 235 4.04 -18.40 9.29
N LYS A 236 4.76 -17.40 8.77
CA LYS A 236 6.15 -17.57 8.30
C LYS A 236 7.13 -17.89 9.44
N LEU A 237 6.87 -17.39 10.65
CA LEU A 237 7.66 -17.68 11.85
C LEU A 237 7.30 -19.03 12.49
N GLY A 238 6.22 -19.69 12.06
CA GLY A 238 5.73 -20.95 12.64
C GLY A 238 4.94 -20.78 13.94
N ASN A 239 4.49 -19.55 14.25
CA ASN A 239 3.72 -19.20 15.44
C ASN A 239 2.23 -19.54 15.23
N ILE A 240 1.91 -20.84 15.22
CA ILE A 240 0.57 -21.33 14.90
C ILE A 240 -0.51 -20.88 15.89
N PRO A 241 -0.32 -20.95 17.22
CA PRO A 241 -1.33 -20.48 18.18
C PRO A 241 -1.70 -19.00 17.96
N GLU A 242 -0.70 -18.14 17.82
CA GLU A 242 -0.89 -16.71 17.59
C GLU A 242 -1.57 -16.46 16.23
N SER A 243 -1.26 -17.27 15.22
CA SER A 243 -1.90 -17.17 13.91
C SER A 243 -3.40 -17.46 13.99
N ILE A 244 -3.82 -18.38 14.86
CA ILE A 244 -5.23 -18.67 15.12
C ILE A 244 -5.90 -17.49 15.81
N GLU A 245 -5.26 -16.89 16.83
CA GLU A 245 -5.76 -15.69 17.51
C GLU A 245 -5.95 -14.52 16.54
N CYS A 246 -5.03 -14.34 15.58
CA CYS A 246 -5.19 -13.33 14.52
C CYS A 246 -6.43 -13.59 13.66
N ILE A 247 -6.70 -14.84 13.30
CA ILE A 247 -7.91 -15.22 12.53
C ILE A 247 -9.17 -14.95 13.34
N GLU A 248 -9.20 -15.34 14.62
CA GLU A 248 -10.33 -15.09 15.50
C GLU A 248 -10.61 -13.60 15.64
N LYS A 249 -9.56 -12.77 15.82
CA LYS A 249 -9.69 -11.32 15.84
C LYS A 249 -10.19 -10.78 14.48
N LEU A 250 -9.68 -11.28 13.35
CA LEU A 250 -10.14 -10.88 12.01
C LEU A 250 -11.62 -11.18 11.77
N ASP A 251 -12.14 -12.29 12.29
CA ASP A 251 -13.55 -12.66 12.14
C ASP A 251 -14.49 -11.70 12.91
N THR A 252 -13.96 -10.89 13.84
CA THR A 252 -14.70 -9.81 14.53
C THR A 252 -14.64 -8.47 13.80
N LEU A 253 -13.74 -8.32 12.81
CA LEU A 253 -13.54 -7.08 12.08
C LEU A 253 -14.33 -7.09 10.76
N ASN A 254 -14.78 -5.91 10.34
CA ASN A 254 -15.33 -5.75 8.99
C ASN A 254 -14.17 -5.69 7.97
N VAL A 255 -13.76 -6.85 7.47
CA VAL A 255 -12.66 -6.95 6.50
C VAL A 255 -13.09 -6.35 5.17
N ASN A 256 -12.42 -5.27 4.77
CA ASN A 256 -12.65 -4.66 3.45
C ASN A 256 -12.44 -5.73 2.35
N PRO A 257 -13.36 -5.85 1.36
CA PRO A 257 -13.27 -6.85 0.30
C PRO A 257 -11.91 -6.90 -0.41
N LYS A 258 -11.21 -5.76 -0.51
CA LYS A 258 -9.86 -5.67 -1.11
C LYS A 258 -8.82 -6.57 -0.43
N TRP A 259 -9.01 -6.92 0.84
CA TRP A 259 -8.10 -7.79 1.60
C TRP A 259 -8.51 -9.27 1.60
N THR A 260 -9.62 -9.62 0.94
CA THR A 260 -10.16 -10.99 0.92
C THR A 260 -9.19 -11.99 0.31
N TYR A 261 -8.49 -11.60 -0.77
CA TYR A 261 -7.51 -12.47 -1.42
C TYR A 261 -6.40 -12.86 -0.44
N SER A 262 -5.73 -11.88 0.17
CA SER A 262 -4.64 -12.13 1.13
C SER A 262 -5.09 -12.93 2.34
N LEU A 263 -6.30 -12.67 2.86
CA LEU A 263 -6.88 -13.44 3.96
C LEU A 263 -7.10 -14.90 3.59
N LEU A 264 -7.65 -15.19 2.40
CA LEU A 264 -7.85 -16.56 1.93
C LEU A 264 -6.51 -17.30 1.79
N ILE A 265 -5.49 -16.66 1.23
CA ILE A 265 -4.14 -17.24 1.11
C ILE A 265 -3.59 -17.61 2.49
N ASN A 266 -3.69 -16.71 3.48
CA ASN A 266 -3.23 -17.00 4.84
C ASN A 266 -4.03 -18.12 5.50
N LYS A 267 -5.36 -18.17 5.32
CA LYS A 267 -6.20 -19.27 5.81
C LYS A 267 -5.81 -20.60 5.15
N ILE A 268 -5.51 -20.62 3.86
CA ILE A 268 -5.02 -21.83 3.15
C ILE A 268 -3.66 -22.28 3.71
N ALA A 269 -2.73 -21.34 3.94
CA ALA A 269 -1.43 -21.63 4.52
C ALA A 269 -1.54 -22.24 5.92
N LEU A 270 -2.35 -21.64 6.80
CA LEU A 270 -2.62 -22.16 8.15
C LEU A 270 -3.17 -23.59 8.13
N ASN A 271 -4.16 -23.86 7.27
CA ASN A 271 -4.76 -25.19 7.15
C ASN A 271 -3.79 -26.22 6.53
N SER A 272 -2.82 -25.76 5.75
CA SER A 272 -1.72 -26.61 5.25
C SER A 272 -0.75 -26.97 6.37
N LEU A 273 -0.36 -26.01 7.21
CA LEU A 273 0.56 -26.22 8.34
C LEU A 273 -0.05 -27.09 9.45
N THR A 274 -1.36 -26.98 9.67
CA THR A 274 -2.11 -27.76 10.67
C THR A 274 -2.64 -29.10 10.14
N SER A 275 -2.31 -29.47 8.90
CA SER A 275 -2.77 -30.70 8.23
C SER A 275 -4.30 -30.85 8.12
N ASN A 276 -5.04 -29.74 8.12
CA ASN A 276 -6.49 -29.73 7.92
C ASN A 276 -6.83 -29.69 6.41
N SER A 277 -6.65 -30.84 5.75
CA SER A 277 -6.80 -30.95 4.29
C SER A 277 -8.21 -30.66 3.78
N LEU A 278 -9.25 -30.99 4.55
CA LEU A 278 -10.64 -30.74 4.16
C LEU A 278 -10.92 -29.24 4.04
N GLU A 279 -10.60 -28.48 5.07
CA GLU A 279 -10.82 -27.04 5.08
C GLU A 279 -9.90 -26.32 4.10
N ARG A 280 -8.64 -26.75 4.00
CA ARG A 280 -7.71 -26.25 2.98
C ARG A 280 -8.30 -26.38 1.57
N ASN A 281 -8.82 -27.55 1.21
CA ASN A 281 -9.40 -27.77 -0.12
C ASN A 281 -10.65 -26.92 -0.34
N ARG A 282 -11.52 -26.78 0.69
CA ARG A 282 -12.69 -25.88 0.62
C ARG A 282 -12.27 -24.43 0.32
N LEU A 283 -11.23 -23.94 1.01
CA LEU A 283 -10.69 -22.60 0.82
C LEU A 283 -10.03 -22.40 -0.55
N ILE A 284 -9.33 -23.41 -1.08
CA ILE A 284 -8.76 -23.39 -2.43
C ILE A 284 -9.87 -23.27 -3.48
N GLU A 285 -10.97 -24.03 -3.34
CA GLU A 285 -12.11 -23.93 -4.26
C GLU A 285 -12.80 -22.56 -4.13
N GLU A 286 -12.94 -22.02 -2.92
CA GLU A 286 -13.41 -20.65 -2.72
C GLU A 286 -12.52 -19.62 -3.42
N LEU A 287 -11.19 -19.76 -3.30
CA LEU A 287 -10.21 -18.90 -3.95
C LEU A 287 -10.31 -18.98 -5.49
N LYS A 288 -10.41 -20.18 -6.07
CA LYS A 288 -10.59 -20.36 -7.52
C LYS A 288 -11.87 -19.71 -8.03
N ASN A 289 -12.95 -19.80 -7.26
CA ASN A 289 -14.23 -19.19 -7.63
C ASN A 289 -14.19 -17.66 -7.57
N LYS A 290 -13.57 -17.08 -6.55
CA LYS A 290 -13.50 -15.62 -6.36
C LYS A 290 -12.38 -14.95 -7.16
N PHE A 291 -11.24 -15.63 -7.33
CA PHE A 291 -10.02 -15.11 -7.93
C PHE A 291 -9.40 -16.11 -8.93
N PRO A 292 -10.12 -16.46 -10.01
CA PRO A 292 -9.70 -17.51 -10.95
C PRO A 292 -8.38 -17.21 -11.67
N ASN A 293 -8.06 -15.94 -11.86
CA ASN A 293 -6.83 -15.48 -12.54
C ASN A 293 -5.75 -15.04 -11.55
N SER A 294 -5.82 -15.47 -10.28
CA SER A 294 -4.81 -15.08 -9.29
C SER A 294 -3.49 -15.83 -9.50
N PRO A 295 -2.34 -15.23 -9.09
CA PRO A 295 -1.04 -15.89 -9.16
C PRO A 295 -1.01 -17.26 -8.48
N TYR A 296 -1.72 -17.41 -7.35
CA TYR A 296 -1.83 -18.69 -6.64
C TYR A 296 -2.52 -19.76 -7.48
N VAL A 297 -3.62 -19.42 -8.17
CA VAL A 297 -4.36 -20.39 -9.00
C VAL A 297 -3.54 -20.77 -10.23
N HIS A 298 -2.82 -19.81 -10.82
CA HIS A 298 -1.89 -20.08 -11.91
C HIS A 298 -0.78 -21.06 -11.49
N ASP A 299 -0.07 -20.76 -10.41
CA ASP A 299 0.99 -21.61 -9.86
C ASP A 299 0.48 -23.02 -9.48
N LEU A 300 -0.73 -23.10 -8.91
CA LEU A 300 -1.36 -24.39 -8.60
C LEU A 300 -1.64 -25.22 -9.86
N ASN A 301 -2.12 -24.59 -10.93
CA ASN A 301 -2.40 -25.26 -12.20
C ASN A 301 -1.11 -25.71 -12.88
N GLU A 302 -0.11 -24.84 -12.98
CA GLU A 302 1.20 -25.17 -13.55
C GLU A 302 1.85 -26.36 -12.83
N LYS A 303 1.81 -26.36 -11.49
CA LYS A 303 2.34 -27.48 -10.69
C LYS A 303 1.55 -28.76 -10.86
N SER A 304 0.23 -28.67 -11.03
CA SER A 304 -0.62 -29.84 -11.26
C SER A 304 -0.34 -30.45 -12.64
N GLU A 305 -0.26 -29.63 -13.68
CA GLU A 305 0.08 -30.05 -15.04
C GLU A 305 1.48 -30.67 -15.12
N LEU A 306 2.45 -30.06 -14.43
CA LEU A 306 3.81 -30.61 -14.33
C LEU A 306 3.81 -31.98 -13.64
N PHE A 307 3.05 -32.14 -12.55
CA PHE A 307 2.96 -33.41 -11.86
C PHE A 307 2.33 -34.49 -12.75
N ASP A 308 1.24 -34.19 -13.44
CA ASP A 308 0.57 -35.12 -14.35
C ASP A 308 1.50 -35.52 -15.51
N SER A 309 2.23 -34.56 -16.10
CA SER A 309 3.25 -34.81 -17.13
C SER A 309 4.37 -35.74 -16.64
N ILE A 310 4.82 -35.56 -15.40
CA ILE A 310 5.81 -36.44 -14.78
C ILE A 310 5.22 -37.84 -14.62
N VAL A 311 4.02 -37.97 -14.07
CA VAL A 311 3.34 -39.27 -13.87
C VAL A 311 3.18 -40.02 -15.19
N GLU A 312 2.77 -39.35 -16.26
CA GLU A 312 2.67 -39.92 -17.61
C GLU A 312 4.01 -40.45 -18.13
N SER A 313 5.13 -39.80 -17.78
CA SER A 313 6.47 -40.23 -18.21
C SER A 313 6.96 -41.50 -17.51
N TYR A 314 6.34 -41.89 -16.38
CA TYR A 314 6.68 -43.10 -15.62
C TYR A 314 5.66 -44.24 -15.79
N ASN A 315 4.57 -44.02 -16.53
CA ASN A 315 3.55 -45.03 -16.87
C ASN A 315 3.79 -45.62 -18.26
#